data_AF-A0A4Q6CA40-F1
#
_entry.id   AF-A0A4Q6CA40-F1
#
_cell.length_a   1.000
_cell.length_b   1.000
_cell.length_c   1.000
_cell.angle_alpha   90.00
_cell.angle_beta   90.00
_cell.angle_gamma   90.00
#
_symmetry.space_group_name_H-M   'P 1'
#
loop_
_entity.id
_entity.type
_entity.pdbx_description
1 polymer ?
#
loop_
_entity_poly.entity_id
_entity_poly.type
_entity_poly.pdbx_seq_one_letter_code
_entity_poly.pdbx_strand_id
1 'polypeptide(L)'
;MKNFARLHIDKVHPLEIWNLPFRDSIVADYLSAEILSVRGAAYCEAVVAELLTVYQSESWARVQKVSFVFPESVELTPSGFHVWQKADREFYQGVASALRHLGLGTIVDVGQSRAKVFDRETGELSFYARPLSLTSTHDLSEEAICQRDDRETYRTQQEVLNQWFAEFWPKTSATVLLALPCEVDDRLNFGTTTYLGLKNPGFLKTLRGDLDASQEVAILNDAELSAGYFAKSVGGALIITLGTGVGAAWIE
;
A
#
# COMPACT_ATOMS: atom_id res chain seq x y z
N MET A 1 -11.64 11.30 -21.18
CA MET A 1 -10.88 10.12 -20.72
C MET A 1 -11.58 9.61 -19.47
N LYS A 2 -11.57 8.29 -19.25
CA LYS A 2 -12.39 7.59 -18.25
C LYS A 2 -11.93 7.93 -16.81
N ASN A 3 -12.88 7.88 -15.88
CA ASN A 3 -12.84 8.13 -14.41
C ASN A 3 -11.65 7.57 -13.59
N PHE A 4 -10.62 6.97 -14.19
CA PHE A 4 -9.46 6.46 -13.49
C PHE A 4 -8.17 6.97 -14.13
N ALA A 5 -7.23 7.42 -13.30
CA ALA A 5 -5.90 7.82 -13.72
C ALA A 5 -4.85 7.36 -12.71
N ARG A 6 -3.67 6.98 -13.20
CA ARG A 6 -2.50 6.78 -12.34
C ARG A 6 -2.07 8.14 -11.78
N LEU A 7 -1.87 8.23 -10.46
CA LEU A 7 -1.40 9.45 -9.81
C LEU A 7 0.10 9.40 -9.51
N HIS A 8 0.89 10.16 -10.25
CA HIS A 8 2.28 10.38 -9.89
C HIS A 8 2.37 11.46 -8.81
N ILE A 9 2.98 11.12 -7.68
CA ILE A 9 3.38 12.12 -6.68
C ILE A 9 4.80 12.56 -7.08
N ASP A 10 4.99 13.85 -7.31
CA ASP A 10 6.29 14.40 -7.70
C ASP A 10 7.41 13.89 -6.79
N LYS A 11 8.48 13.40 -7.42
CA LYS A 11 9.69 12.86 -6.78
C LYS A 11 9.50 11.59 -5.95
N VAL A 12 8.31 11.00 -5.95
CA VAL A 12 8.05 9.72 -5.28
C VAL A 12 8.09 8.60 -6.30
N HIS A 13 8.87 7.57 -6.01
CA HIS A 13 9.05 6.40 -6.86
C HIS A 13 8.68 5.15 -6.06
N PRO A 14 7.65 4.37 -6.45
CA PRO A 14 7.37 3.10 -5.81
C PRO A 14 8.55 2.16 -6.03
N LEU A 15 8.85 1.36 -5.01
CA LEU A 15 9.86 0.30 -5.07
C LEU A 15 9.21 -1.02 -4.71
N GLU A 16 9.41 -2.03 -5.55
CA GLU A 16 9.04 -3.39 -5.18
C GLU A 16 10.02 -3.97 -4.17
N ILE A 17 9.51 -4.78 -3.25
CA ILE A 17 10.34 -5.49 -2.29
C ILE A 17 11.37 -6.42 -2.93
N TRP A 18 11.09 -6.95 -4.11
CA TRP A 18 11.98 -7.85 -4.85
C TRP A 18 13.22 -7.14 -5.38
N ASN A 19 13.12 -5.83 -5.58
CA ASN A 19 14.25 -4.97 -5.92
C ASN A 19 15.06 -4.58 -4.67
N LEU A 20 14.62 -4.99 -3.49
CA LEU A 20 15.32 -4.74 -2.26
C LEU A 20 16.32 -5.87 -1.95
N PRO A 21 17.56 -5.54 -1.60
CA PRO A 21 18.65 -6.51 -1.47
C PRO A 21 18.52 -7.52 -0.30
N PHE A 22 17.47 -7.43 0.51
CA PHE A 22 17.20 -8.24 1.71
C PHE A 22 15.93 -9.09 1.59
N ARG A 23 15.42 -9.28 0.37
CA ARG A 23 14.19 -10.03 0.08
C ARG A 23 14.17 -11.43 0.72
N ASP A 24 15.29 -12.16 0.69
CA ASP A 24 15.34 -13.58 1.04
C ASP A 24 15.13 -13.79 2.55
N SER A 25 15.52 -12.82 3.36
CA SER A 25 15.36 -12.85 4.82
C SER A 25 14.01 -12.34 5.29
N ILE A 26 13.44 -11.31 4.63
CA ILE A 26 12.07 -10.87 4.91
C ILE A 26 11.07 -11.98 4.58
N VAL A 27 11.24 -12.67 3.45
CA VAL A 27 10.34 -13.74 3.00
C VAL A 27 10.42 -14.97 3.92
N ALA A 28 11.59 -15.30 4.47
CA ALA A 28 11.77 -16.45 5.37
C ALA A 28 11.03 -16.28 6.71
N ASP A 29 11.06 -15.08 7.29
CA ASP A 29 10.36 -14.79 8.56
C ASP A 29 8.88 -14.44 8.36
N TYR A 30 8.47 -14.11 7.12
CA TYR A 30 7.10 -13.80 6.73
C TYR A 30 6.12 -14.96 6.86
N LEU A 31 6.62 -16.19 6.75
CA LEU A 31 5.79 -17.39 6.57
C LEU A 31 5.06 -17.85 7.85
N SER A 32 5.06 -17.06 8.93
CA SER A 32 4.24 -17.35 10.12
C SER A 32 3.42 -16.14 10.57
N ALA A 33 2.10 -16.23 10.35
CA ALA A 33 1.12 -15.20 10.68
C ALA A 33 1.04 -14.84 12.19
N GLU A 34 1.70 -15.61 13.07
CA GLU A 34 1.78 -15.32 14.51
C GLU A 34 2.77 -14.20 14.87
N ILE A 35 3.69 -13.83 13.98
CA ILE A 35 4.77 -12.89 14.32
C ILE A 35 4.27 -11.44 14.40
N LEU A 36 3.33 -11.02 13.56
CA LEU A 36 2.88 -9.61 13.55
C LEU A 36 1.92 -9.27 14.71
N SER A 37 1.12 -10.24 15.19
CA SER A 37 0.17 -10.01 16.31
C SER A 37 0.80 -10.09 17.70
N VAL A 38 1.96 -10.74 17.83
CA VAL A 38 2.64 -10.96 19.13
C VAL A 38 4.05 -10.32 19.18
N ARG A 39 4.70 -10.10 18.04
CA ARG A 39 6.11 -9.65 17.94
C ARG A 39 6.33 -8.52 16.94
N GLY A 40 5.30 -7.72 16.62
CA GLY A 40 5.40 -6.61 15.67
C GLY A 40 6.66 -5.77 15.86
N ALA A 41 7.00 -5.39 17.09
CA ALA A 41 8.22 -4.63 17.37
C ALA A 41 9.52 -5.40 17.07
N ALA A 42 9.70 -6.61 17.60
CA ALA A 42 10.92 -7.39 17.37
C ALA A 42 11.12 -7.81 15.90
N TYR A 43 10.02 -8.05 15.18
CA TYR A 43 10.05 -8.29 13.73
C TYR A 43 10.51 -7.04 12.99
N CYS A 44 9.93 -5.89 13.33
CA CYS A 44 10.32 -4.62 12.73
C CYS A 44 11.78 -4.30 13.07
N GLU A 45 12.25 -4.55 14.29
CA GLU A 45 13.67 -4.45 14.66
C GLU A 45 14.57 -5.35 13.83
N ALA A 46 14.19 -6.61 13.61
CA ALA A 46 14.97 -7.54 12.80
C ALA A 46 15.06 -7.08 11.34
N VAL A 47 13.92 -6.70 10.75
CA VAL A 47 13.86 -6.14 9.39
C VAL A 47 14.68 -4.86 9.31
N VAL A 48 14.57 -3.95 10.29
CA VAL A 48 15.36 -2.71 10.39
C VAL A 48 16.86 -2.99 10.53
N ALA A 49 17.27 -3.93 11.37
CA ALA A 49 18.67 -4.29 11.63
C ALA A 49 19.32 -4.95 10.41
N GLU A 50 18.55 -5.75 9.67
CA GLU A 50 19.00 -6.35 8.43
C GLU A 50 19.09 -5.32 7.30
N LEU A 51 18.06 -4.49 7.15
CA LEU A 51 18.07 -3.31 6.29
C LEU A 51 19.35 -2.51 6.53
N LEU A 52 19.63 -2.18 7.78
CA LEU A 52 20.83 -1.49 8.25
C LEU A 52 22.13 -2.15 7.79
N THR A 53 22.22 -3.48 7.91
CA THR A 53 23.42 -4.26 7.56
C THR A 53 23.67 -4.23 6.05
N VAL A 54 22.60 -4.34 5.25
CA VAL A 54 22.68 -4.30 3.79
C VAL A 54 22.92 -2.88 3.27
N TYR A 55 22.34 -1.85 3.90
CA TYR A 55 22.59 -0.45 3.56
C TYR A 55 24.05 -0.02 3.80
N GLN A 56 24.75 -0.67 4.72
CA GLN A 56 26.16 -0.37 5.00
C GLN A 56 27.12 -1.10 4.06
N SER A 57 26.67 -2.13 3.31
CA SER A 57 27.54 -3.01 2.51
C SER A 57 27.52 -2.73 1.00
N GLU A 58 26.48 -2.10 0.44
CA GLU A 58 26.40 -1.79 -1.00
C GLU A 58 26.11 -0.32 -1.34
N SER A 59 26.44 0.08 -2.57
CA SER A 59 26.54 1.46 -3.09
C SER A 59 25.21 2.24 -3.17
N TRP A 60 24.57 2.51 -2.03
CA TRP A 60 23.37 3.33 -1.89
C TRP A 60 23.64 4.70 -1.24
N ALA A 61 24.79 5.31 -1.54
CA ALA A 61 25.25 6.61 -0.99
C ALA A 61 24.27 7.79 -1.16
N ARG A 62 23.18 7.61 -1.92
CA ARG A 62 22.11 8.60 -2.13
C ARG A 62 20.99 8.55 -1.08
N VAL A 63 20.81 7.43 -0.38
CA VAL A 63 19.79 7.28 0.68
C VAL A 63 20.29 8.01 1.92
N GLN A 64 19.74 9.21 2.16
CA GLN A 64 20.11 10.05 3.30
C GLN A 64 19.31 9.71 4.55
N LYS A 65 18.12 9.12 4.35
CA LYS A 65 17.18 8.79 5.43
C LYS A 65 16.33 7.58 5.08
N VAL A 66 16.09 6.73 6.06
CA VAL A 66 15.10 5.65 5.98
C VAL A 66 14.04 5.88 7.05
N SER A 67 12.78 5.85 6.64
CA SER A 67 11.63 6.02 7.53
C SER A 67 10.70 4.82 7.47
N PHE A 68 10.35 4.32 8.64
CA PHE A 68 9.42 3.21 8.80
C PHE A 68 8.05 3.74 9.21
N VAL A 69 7.01 3.30 8.50
CA VAL A 69 5.61 3.63 8.80
C VAL A 69 4.92 2.37 9.31
N PHE A 70 4.37 2.44 10.52
CA PHE A 70 3.69 1.33 11.19
C PHE A 70 2.20 1.63 11.42
N PRO A 71 1.32 0.62 11.26
CA PRO A 71 -0.10 0.75 11.61
C PRO A 71 -0.36 0.64 13.13
N GLU A 72 0.58 0.13 13.93
CA GLU A 72 0.46 -0.05 15.38
C GLU A 72 1.69 0.49 16.14
N SER A 73 1.56 0.71 17.45
CA SER A 73 2.60 1.31 18.29
C SER A 73 3.82 0.39 18.44
N VAL A 74 4.92 0.74 17.78
CA VAL A 74 6.19 0.02 17.80
C VAL A 74 7.32 1.01 18.05
N GLU A 75 7.84 1.09 19.28
CA GLU A 75 9.02 1.90 19.61
C GLU A 75 10.29 1.17 19.15
N LEU A 76 10.99 1.72 18.15
CA LEU A 76 12.33 1.24 17.79
C LEU A 76 13.33 2.39 17.89
N THR A 77 14.50 2.10 18.41
CA THR A 77 15.63 3.05 18.44
C THR A 77 16.85 2.46 17.75
N PRO A 78 17.10 2.82 16.47
CA PRO A 78 18.45 2.79 15.93
C PRO A 78 18.91 4.18 15.49
N SER A 79 20.19 4.47 15.71
CA SER A 79 20.86 5.70 15.26
C SER A 79 20.87 5.80 13.73
N GLY A 80 20.31 6.89 13.18
CA GLY A 80 20.24 7.17 11.73
C GLY A 80 18.90 6.85 11.05
N PHE A 81 17.93 6.29 11.79
CA PHE A 81 16.62 5.88 11.27
C PHE A 81 15.51 6.66 11.97
N HIS A 82 14.44 6.98 11.24
CA HIS A 82 13.28 7.65 11.81
C HIS A 82 12.05 6.76 11.73
N VAL A 83 11.68 6.16 12.85
CA VAL A 83 10.38 5.51 13.00
C VAL A 83 9.31 6.60 13.09
N TRP A 84 8.31 6.54 12.22
CA TRP A 84 7.24 7.53 12.19
C TRP A 84 5.92 6.88 12.59
N GLN A 85 5.34 7.39 13.67
CA GLN A 85 4.11 6.91 14.28
C GLN A 85 3.08 8.03 14.27
N LYS A 86 1.87 7.75 13.80
CA LYS A 86 0.71 8.63 13.96
C LYS A 86 -0.56 7.80 14.09
N ALA A 87 -1.54 8.35 14.80
CA ALA A 87 -2.90 7.83 14.72
C ALA A 87 -3.36 7.88 13.24
N ASP A 88 -4.00 6.81 12.74
CA ASP A 88 -4.43 6.68 11.33
C ASP A 88 -5.08 7.98 10.81
N ARG A 89 -5.94 8.62 11.62
CA ARG A 89 -6.61 9.89 11.25
C ARG A 89 -5.62 11.03 10.97
N GLU A 90 -4.61 11.21 11.82
CA GLU A 90 -3.63 12.29 11.64
C GLU A 90 -2.73 12.05 10.42
N PHE A 91 -2.45 10.78 10.11
CA PHE A 91 -1.76 10.41 8.88
C PHE A 91 -2.56 10.82 7.65
N TYR A 92 -3.83 10.41 7.53
CA TYR A 92 -4.65 10.75 6.36
C TYR A 92 -4.93 12.25 6.25
N GLN A 93 -5.09 12.95 7.37
CA GLN A 93 -5.17 14.42 7.38
C GLN A 93 -3.90 15.06 6.81
N GLY A 94 -2.73 14.53 7.16
CA GLY A 94 -1.47 15.03 6.64
C GLY A 94 -1.25 14.70 5.16
N VAL A 95 -1.61 13.49 4.71
CA VAL A 95 -1.60 13.12 3.29
C VAL A 95 -2.52 14.05 2.50
N ALA A 96 -3.77 14.24 2.95
CA ALA A 96 -4.73 15.14 2.31
C ALA A 96 -4.22 16.59 2.25
N SER A 97 -3.52 17.04 3.28
CA SER A 97 -2.88 18.37 3.31
C SER A 97 -1.71 18.47 2.31
N ALA A 98 -0.82 17.46 2.30
CA ALA A 98 0.32 17.40 1.38
C ALA A 98 -0.14 17.35 -0.07
N LEU A 99 -1.21 16.61 -0.36
CA LEU A 99 -1.79 16.40 -1.68
C LEU A 99 -2.95 17.37 -2.01
N ARG A 100 -3.16 18.43 -1.20
CA ARG A 100 -4.29 19.37 -1.36
C ARG A 100 -4.44 19.94 -2.77
N HIS A 101 -3.32 20.16 -3.46
CA HIS A 101 -3.28 20.71 -4.83
C HIS A 101 -3.95 19.80 -5.87
N LEU A 102 -4.15 18.52 -5.56
CA LEU A 102 -4.83 17.55 -6.41
C LEU A 102 -6.37 17.55 -6.25
N GLY A 103 -6.91 18.37 -5.34
CA GLY A 103 -8.37 18.49 -5.19
C GLY A 103 -9.07 17.21 -4.69
N LEU A 104 -8.36 16.31 -4.01
CA LEU A 104 -8.89 15.04 -3.54
C LEU A 104 -9.97 15.22 -2.45
N GLY A 105 -11.07 14.50 -2.58
CA GLY A 105 -12.23 14.49 -1.67
C GLY A 105 -12.17 13.35 -0.66
N THR A 106 -11.99 12.11 -1.12
CA THR A 106 -11.92 10.93 -0.23
C THR A 106 -10.66 10.12 -0.52
N ILE A 107 -10.01 9.61 0.53
CA ILE A 107 -8.90 8.65 0.42
C ILE A 107 -9.43 7.27 0.79
N VAL A 108 -9.22 6.30 -0.10
CA VAL A 108 -9.52 4.88 0.09
C VAL A 108 -8.19 4.13 0.06
N ASP A 109 -7.74 3.68 1.22
CA ASP A 109 -6.51 2.92 1.39
C ASP A 109 -6.85 1.44 1.62
N VAL A 110 -6.59 0.62 0.60
CA VAL A 110 -6.85 -0.81 0.63
C VAL A 110 -5.62 -1.52 1.19
N GLY A 111 -5.56 -1.59 2.51
CA GLY A 111 -4.54 -2.36 3.22
C GLY A 111 -4.84 -3.85 3.21
N GLN A 112 -3.81 -4.66 3.46
CA GLN A 112 -3.92 -6.11 3.43
C GLN A 112 -4.82 -6.73 4.51
N SER A 113 -5.14 -6.04 5.61
CA SER A 113 -6.03 -6.55 6.67
C SER A 113 -7.40 -5.87 6.69
N ARG A 114 -7.48 -4.64 6.19
CA ARG A 114 -8.67 -3.80 6.18
C ARG A 114 -8.53 -2.68 5.15
N ALA A 115 -9.65 -2.23 4.61
CA ALA A 115 -9.72 -0.97 3.91
C ALA A 115 -9.98 0.16 4.91
N LYS A 116 -9.39 1.32 4.64
CA LYS A 116 -9.55 2.55 5.43
C LYS A 116 -10.09 3.64 4.50
N VAL A 117 -11.19 4.28 4.89
CA VAL A 117 -11.82 5.34 4.09
C VAL A 117 -11.80 6.62 4.91
N PHE A 118 -11.05 7.61 4.43
CA PHE A 118 -10.95 8.93 5.03
C PHE A 118 -11.68 9.96 4.16
N ASP A 119 -12.76 10.52 4.70
CA ASP A 119 -13.47 11.64 4.09
C ASP A 119 -12.81 12.95 4.53
N ARG A 120 -12.32 13.72 3.57
CA ARG A 120 -11.61 14.97 3.87
C ARG A 120 -12.55 16.09 4.30
N GLU A 121 -13.79 16.11 3.80
CA GLU A 121 -14.76 17.17 4.09
C GLU A 121 -15.25 17.05 5.53
N THR A 122 -15.57 15.83 5.96
CA THR A 122 -16.05 15.57 7.32
C THR A 122 -14.92 15.29 8.31
N GLY A 123 -13.75 14.86 7.83
CA GLY A 123 -12.65 14.37 8.65
C GLY A 123 -12.91 12.99 9.25
N GLU A 124 -13.97 12.30 8.82
CA GLU A 124 -14.33 10.96 9.28
C GLU A 124 -13.36 9.92 8.73
N LEU A 125 -13.05 8.92 9.57
CA LEU A 125 -12.23 7.77 9.22
C LEU A 125 -12.99 6.50 9.56
N SER A 126 -13.27 5.70 8.53
CA SER A 126 -14.01 4.45 8.62
C SER A 126 -13.13 3.27 8.25
N PHE A 127 -13.41 2.11 8.86
CA PHE A 127 -12.64 0.89 8.70
C PHE A 127 -13.53 -0.25 8.23
N TYR A 128 -13.06 -1.01 7.25
CA TYR A 128 -13.78 -2.12 6.66
C TYR A 128 -12.89 -3.35 6.66
N ALA A 129 -13.25 -4.37 7.41
CA ALA A 129 -12.46 -5.59 7.55
C ALA A 129 -12.32 -6.31 6.20
N ARG A 130 -11.13 -6.85 5.91
CA ARG A 130 -10.94 -7.69 4.71
C ARG A 130 -11.78 -8.96 4.82
N PRO A 131 -12.53 -9.34 3.77
CA PRO A 131 -13.17 -10.66 3.70
C PRO A 131 -12.16 -11.79 3.85
N LEU A 132 -12.46 -12.76 4.72
CA LEU A 132 -11.58 -13.92 4.95
C LEU A 132 -11.39 -14.78 3.69
N SER A 133 -12.31 -14.72 2.73
CA SER A 133 -12.19 -15.39 1.42
C SER A 133 -11.15 -14.76 0.49
N LEU A 134 -10.67 -13.55 0.80
CA LEU A 134 -9.50 -12.94 0.18
C LEU A 134 -8.21 -13.31 0.93
N THR A 135 -8.24 -14.38 1.72
CA THR A 135 -7.06 -14.85 2.46
C THR A 135 -5.91 -15.09 1.50
N SER A 136 -4.77 -14.56 1.93
CA SER A 136 -3.52 -14.58 1.23
C SER A 136 -3.11 -16.02 0.92
N THR A 137 -2.74 -16.24 -0.33
CA THR A 137 -2.09 -17.44 -0.83
C THR A 137 -0.65 -17.54 -0.31
N HIS A 138 -0.41 -17.32 0.98
CA HIS A 138 0.92 -17.38 1.61
C HIS A 138 1.62 -18.74 1.40
N ASP A 139 0.86 -19.79 1.08
CA ASP A 139 1.37 -21.13 0.77
C ASP A 139 1.78 -21.34 -0.70
N LEU A 140 1.71 -20.31 -1.55
CA LEU A 140 2.04 -20.43 -2.97
C LEU A 140 3.25 -19.56 -3.29
N SER A 141 4.31 -20.18 -3.84
CA SER A 141 5.39 -19.44 -4.48
C SER A 141 4.85 -18.52 -5.57
N GLU A 142 5.53 -17.41 -5.85
CA GLU A 142 5.14 -16.48 -6.92
C GLU A 142 5.00 -17.21 -8.28
N GLU A 143 5.83 -18.23 -8.51
CA GLU A 143 5.68 -19.17 -9.64
C GLU A 143 4.37 -19.94 -9.58
N ALA A 144 3.95 -20.47 -8.42
CA ALA A 144 2.66 -21.16 -8.30
C ALA A 144 1.44 -20.22 -8.43
N ILE A 145 1.56 -18.96 -8.04
CA ILE A 145 0.52 -17.93 -8.24
C ILE A 145 0.46 -17.51 -9.72
N CYS A 146 1.61 -17.24 -10.35
CA CYS A 146 1.68 -16.80 -11.74
C CYS A 146 1.44 -17.94 -12.75
N GLN A 147 1.72 -19.19 -12.39
CA GLN A 147 1.48 -20.37 -13.23
C GLN A 147 0.09 -21.01 -13.02
N ARG A 148 -0.66 -20.62 -11.99
CA ARG A 148 -2.06 -21.01 -11.85
C ARG A 148 -2.91 -20.22 -12.86
N ASP A 149 -3.20 -20.82 -14.01
CA ASP A 149 -4.30 -20.40 -14.91
C ASP A 149 -5.65 -20.83 -14.32
N ASP A 150 -5.88 -20.53 -13.04
CA ASP A 150 -7.15 -20.81 -12.36
C ASP A 150 -8.08 -19.61 -12.49
N ARG A 151 -8.63 -19.47 -13.70
CA ARG A 151 -9.60 -18.42 -14.06
C ARG A 151 -10.80 -18.40 -13.12
N GLU A 152 -11.15 -19.54 -12.53
CA GLU A 152 -12.25 -19.64 -11.57
C GLU A 152 -11.87 -18.98 -10.24
N THR A 153 -10.69 -19.28 -9.70
CA THR A 153 -10.15 -18.59 -8.50
C THR A 153 -10.03 -17.08 -8.71
N TYR A 154 -9.51 -16.62 -9.86
CA TYR A 154 -9.45 -15.18 -10.16
C TYR A 154 -10.83 -14.53 -10.20
N ARG A 155 -11.80 -15.20 -10.82
CA ARG A 155 -13.18 -14.71 -10.92
C ARG A 155 -13.85 -14.65 -9.55
N THR A 156 -13.72 -15.68 -8.73
CA THR A 156 -14.27 -15.71 -7.37
C THR A 156 -13.65 -14.64 -6.48
N GLN A 157 -12.32 -14.46 -6.52
CA GLN A 157 -11.69 -13.36 -5.77
C GLN A 157 -12.11 -11.98 -6.29
N GLN A 158 -12.30 -11.81 -7.61
CA GLN A 158 -12.81 -10.57 -8.17
C GLN A 158 -14.25 -10.28 -7.70
N GLU A 159 -15.13 -11.28 -7.67
CA GLU A 159 -16.51 -11.14 -7.18
C GLU A 159 -16.53 -10.70 -5.70
N VAL A 160 -15.70 -11.33 -4.86
CA VAL A 160 -15.55 -10.95 -3.45
C VAL A 160 -14.98 -9.55 -3.29
N LEU A 161 -13.95 -9.19 -4.07
CA LEU A 161 -13.38 -7.83 -4.08
C LEU A 161 -14.43 -6.80 -4.47
N ASN A 162 -15.21 -7.03 -5.53
CA ASN A 162 -16.23 -6.08 -5.96
C ASN A 162 -17.31 -5.89 -4.89
N GLN A 163 -17.77 -6.97 -4.25
CA GLN A 163 -18.71 -6.89 -3.13
C GLN A 163 -18.14 -6.07 -1.98
N TRP A 164 -16.88 -6.32 -1.61
CA TRP A 164 -16.22 -5.59 -0.55
C TRP A 164 -16.06 -4.11 -0.88
N PHE A 165 -15.62 -3.76 -2.09
CA PHE A 165 -15.54 -2.37 -2.54
C PHE A 165 -16.92 -1.70 -2.50
N ALA A 166 -17.99 -2.38 -2.89
CA ALA A 166 -19.34 -1.83 -2.85
C ALA A 166 -19.82 -1.45 -1.42
N GLU A 167 -19.26 -2.07 -0.37
CA GLU A 167 -19.58 -1.76 1.03
C GLU A 167 -19.02 -0.41 1.48
N PHE A 168 -17.87 0.00 0.95
CA PHE A 168 -17.13 1.18 1.42
C PHE A 168 -16.88 2.25 0.37
N TRP A 169 -17.27 2.01 -0.88
CA TRP A 169 -16.99 2.94 -1.96
C TRP A 169 -17.71 4.29 -1.73
N PRO A 170 -16.98 5.42 -1.74
CA PRO A 170 -17.55 6.72 -1.42
C PRO A 170 -18.34 7.29 -2.61
N LYS A 171 -19.58 6.85 -2.78
CA LYS A 171 -20.44 7.19 -3.95
C LYS A 171 -20.74 8.69 -4.10
N THR A 172 -20.67 9.46 -3.02
CA THR A 172 -20.98 10.91 -3.02
C THR A 172 -19.75 11.79 -3.28
N SER A 173 -18.55 11.21 -3.27
CA SER A 173 -17.32 11.96 -3.42
C SER A 173 -17.03 12.25 -4.89
N ALA A 174 -16.80 13.50 -5.26
CA ALA A 174 -16.46 13.84 -6.65
C ALA A 174 -15.07 13.31 -7.06
N THR A 175 -14.13 13.24 -6.11
CA THR A 175 -12.75 12.82 -6.37
C THR A 175 -12.26 11.84 -5.30
N VAL A 176 -11.78 10.67 -5.74
CA VAL A 176 -11.31 9.59 -4.88
C VAL A 176 -9.84 9.30 -5.15
N LEU A 177 -9.03 9.24 -4.09
CA LEU A 177 -7.70 8.68 -4.12
C LEU A 177 -7.78 7.21 -3.69
N LEU A 178 -7.50 6.28 -4.58
CA LEU A 178 -7.48 4.84 -4.32
C LEU A 178 -6.03 4.35 -4.23
N ALA A 179 -5.58 4.02 -3.02
CA ALA A 179 -4.31 3.37 -2.79
C ALA A 179 -4.50 1.85 -2.72
N LEU A 180 -3.71 1.11 -3.52
CA LEU A 180 -3.80 -0.34 -3.64
C LEU A 180 -2.50 -1.02 -3.18
N PRO A 181 -2.59 -2.23 -2.61
CA PRO A 181 -1.45 -3.00 -2.11
C PRO A 181 -0.83 -3.81 -3.26
N CYS A 182 -0.44 -3.10 -4.32
CA CYS A 182 0.15 -3.65 -5.53
C CYS A 182 0.91 -2.58 -6.31
N GLU A 183 1.77 -3.01 -7.22
CA GLU A 183 2.31 -2.11 -8.26
C GLU A 183 1.17 -1.64 -9.17
N VAL A 184 1.21 -0.36 -9.56
CA VAL A 184 0.27 0.24 -10.51
C VAL A 184 1.06 0.95 -11.61
N ASP A 185 0.96 0.46 -12.84
CA ASP A 185 1.63 1.07 -13.99
C ASP A 185 0.79 2.21 -14.63
N ASP A 186 1.39 2.94 -15.58
CA ASP A 186 0.74 4.06 -16.29
C ASP A 186 -0.48 3.64 -17.13
N ARG A 187 -0.60 2.34 -17.43
CA ARG A 187 -1.71 1.75 -18.17
C ARG A 187 -2.78 1.19 -17.23
N LEU A 188 -2.62 1.36 -15.91
CA LEU A 188 -3.47 0.80 -14.87
C LEU A 188 -3.51 -0.73 -14.87
N ASN A 189 -2.38 -1.36 -15.20
CA ASN A 189 -2.14 -2.77 -14.90
C ASN A 189 -1.62 -2.90 -13.47
N PHE A 190 -1.97 -4.02 -12.84
CA PHE A 190 -1.62 -4.31 -11.46
C PHE A 190 -0.58 -5.42 -11.38
N GLY A 191 0.56 -5.12 -10.76
CA GLY A 191 1.66 -6.06 -10.58
C GLY A 191 1.46 -7.00 -9.38
N THR A 192 2.53 -7.33 -8.68
CA THR A 192 2.49 -8.32 -7.59
C THR A 192 1.61 -7.86 -6.43
N THR A 193 0.71 -8.76 -5.98
CA THR A 193 -0.28 -8.49 -4.94
C THR A 193 -0.81 -9.77 -4.32
N THR A 194 -1.25 -9.68 -3.07
CA THR A 194 -1.99 -10.75 -2.38
C THR A 194 -3.47 -10.83 -2.78
N TYR A 195 -3.97 -9.84 -3.53
CA TYR A 195 -5.35 -9.78 -4.01
C TYR A 195 -5.41 -10.20 -5.49
N LEU A 196 -5.50 -11.49 -5.77
CA LEU A 196 -5.41 -12.01 -7.14
C LEU A 196 -6.51 -11.45 -8.05
N GLY A 197 -7.70 -11.16 -7.50
CA GLY A 197 -8.77 -10.54 -8.26
C GLY A 197 -8.45 -9.13 -8.79
N LEU A 198 -7.45 -8.41 -8.24
CA LEU A 198 -6.97 -7.15 -8.81
C LEU A 198 -6.28 -7.38 -10.17
N LYS A 199 -5.57 -8.50 -10.35
CA LYS A 199 -4.91 -8.86 -11.62
C LYS A 199 -5.90 -9.18 -12.75
N ASN A 200 -7.20 -9.27 -12.45
CA ASN A 200 -8.21 -9.49 -13.47
C ASN A 200 -8.40 -8.22 -14.32
N PRO A 201 -8.25 -8.27 -15.66
CA PRO A 201 -8.45 -7.11 -16.54
C PRO A 201 -9.85 -6.47 -16.45
N GLY A 202 -10.82 -7.23 -15.93
CA GLY A 202 -12.18 -6.76 -15.69
C GLY A 202 -12.36 -5.94 -14.41
N PHE A 203 -11.40 -5.91 -13.47
CA PHE A 203 -11.57 -5.27 -12.15
C PHE A 203 -11.99 -3.80 -12.26
N LEU A 204 -11.18 -2.97 -12.94
CA LEU A 204 -11.51 -1.55 -13.13
C LEU A 204 -12.78 -1.33 -13.96
N LYS A 205 -13.13 -2.29 -14.84
CA LYS A 205 -14.37 -2.22 -15.61
C LYS A 205 -15.58 -2.46 -14.71
N THR A 206 -15.50 -3.41 -13.78
CA THR A 206 -16.56 -3.67 -12.80
C THR A 206 -16.69 -2.51 -11.84
N LEU A 207 -15.57 -2.05 -11.25
CA LEU A 207 -15.58 -0.90 -10.35
C LEU A 207 -16.18 0.33 -11.05
N ARG A 208 -15.83 0.58 -12.32
CA ARG A 208 -16.43 1.66 -13.13
C ARG A 208 -17.96 1.55 -13.24
N GLY A 209 -18.49 0.34 -13.37
CA GLY A 209 -19.93 0.11 -13.51
C GLY A 209 -20.73 0.58 -12.29
N ASP A 210 -20.07 0.64 -11.13
CA ASP A 210 -20.66 1.08 -9.87
C ASP A 210 -20.39 2.56 -9.54
N LEU A 211 -19.58 3.26 -10.35
CA LEU A 211 -19.27 4.69 -10.15
C LEU A 211 -20.34 5.61 -10.73
N ASP A 212 -20.49 6.77 -10.09
CA ASP A 212 -21.10 7.93 -10.75
C ASP A 212 -20.26 8.31 -11.99
N ALA A 213 -20.93 8.62 -13.10
CA ALA A 213 -20.28 9.02 -14.36
C ALA A 213 -19.36 10.25 -14.22
N SER A 214 -19.58 11.08 -13.20
CA SER A 214 -18.81 12.29 -12.89
C SER A 214 -17.67 12.10 -11.88
N GLN A 215 -17.59 10.95 -11.21
CA GLN A 215 -16.58 10.70 -10.18
C GLN A 215 -15.21 10.43 -10.80
N GLU A 216 -14.18 11.16 -10.35
CA GLU A 216 -12.79 10.96 -10.77
C GLU A 216 -12.02 10.15 -9.72
N VAL A 217 -11.21 9.19 -10.17
CA VAL A 217 -10.44 8.29 -9.31
C VAL A 217 -8.96 8.35 -9.69
N ALA A 218 -8.14 8.79 -8.75
CA ALA A 218 -6.68 8.72 -8.82
C ALA A 218 -6.21 7.44 -8.16
N ILE A 219 -5.37 6.64 -8.83
CA ILE A 219 -4.84 5.36 -8.31
C ILE A 219 -3.33 5.48 -8.06
N LEU A 220 -2.86 4.95 -6.92
CA LEU A 220 -1.45 4.77 -6.61
C LEU A 220 -1.19 3.52 -5.77
N ASN A 221 0.08 3.18 -5.60
CA ASN A 221 0.49 2.16 -4.64
C ASN A 221 0.38 2.69 -3.18
N ASP A 222 0.11 1.80 -2.22
CA ASP A 222 0.00 2.09 -0.79
C ASP A 222 1.28 2.66 -0.15
N ALA A 223 2.46 2.23 -0.58
CA ALA A 223 3.73 2.82 -0.14
C ALA A 223 3.93 4.24 -0.69
N GLU A 224 3.47 4.52 -1.91
CA GLU A 224 3.47 5.89 -2.46
C GLU A 224 2.53 6.80 -1.68
N LEU A 225 1.37 6.32 -1.24
CA LEU A 225 0.47 7.07 -0.37
C LEU A 225 1.19 7.52 0.91
N SER A 226 1.95 6.60 1.50
CA SER A 226 2.75 6.85 2.70
C SER A 226 3.87 7.86 2.43
N ALA A 227 4.57 7.75 1.31
CA ALA A 227 5.59 8.71 0.90
C ALA A 227 5.00 10.10 0.57
N GLY A 228 3.77 10.16 0.05
CA GLY A 228 3.04 11.39 -0.24
C GLY A 228 2.89 12.32 0.97
N TYR A 229 2.82 11.76 2.18
CA TYR A 229 2.86 12.55 3.42
C TYR A 229 4.17 13.35 3.55
N PHE A 230 5.31 12.73 3.21
CA PHE A 230 6.65 13.29 3.45
C PHE A 230 7.23 14.07 2.27
N ALA A 231 6.75 13.84 1.04
CA ALA A 231 7.35 14.30 -0.21
C ALA A 231 7.62 15.81 -0.30
N LYS A 232 6.90 16.64 0.47
CA LYS A 232 7.12 18.10 0.53
C LYS A 232 8.18 18.56 1.53
N SER A 233 8.58 17.69 2.45
CA SER A 233 9.38 18.03 3.63
C SER A 233 10.69 17.26 3.73
N VAL A 234 10.83 16.18 2.97
CA VAL A 234 11.99 15.31 2.98
C VAL A 234 12.35 14.97 1.53
N GLY A 235 13.64 14.98 1.20
CA GLY A 235 14.19 14.45 -0.05
C GLY A 235 15.33 13.48 0.29
N GLY A 236 15.74 12.67 -0.68
CA GLY A 236 16.73 11.62 -0.47
C GLY A 236 16.30 10.56 0.55
N ALA A 237 15.01 10.24 0.64
CA ALA A 237 14.46 9.36 1.68
C ALA A 237 13.78 8.10 1.14
N LEU A 238 14.10 6.96 1.75
CA LEU A 238 13.36 5.72 1.53
C LEU A 238 12.28 5.59 2.60
N ILE A 239 11.03 5.46 2.15
CA ILE A 239 9.87 5.15 2.98
C ILE A 239 9.62 3.66 2.87
N ILE A 240 9.57 2.97 4.01
CA ILE A 240 9.24 1.56 4.11
C ILE A 240 7.96 1.42 4.93
N THR A 241 6.96 0.79 4.35
CA THR A 241 5.69 0.47 5.02
C THR A 241 5.70 -0.99 5.43
N LEU A 242 5.49 -1.24 6.72
CA LEU A 242 5.52 -2.58 7.29
C LEU A 242 4.12 -2.95 7.80
N GLY A 243 3.52 -3.99 7.21
CA GLY A 243 2.25 -4.58 7.62
C GLY A 243 2.28 -6.10 7.44
N THR A 244 1.19 -6.70 6.94
CA THR A 244 1.24 -8.07 6.37
C THR A 244 1.79 -8.11 4.94
N GLY A 245 2.34 -6.99 4.45
CA GLY A 245 3.32 -6.95 3.37
C GLY A 245 4.50 -6.01 3.64
N VAL A 246 5.53 -6.19 2.82
CA VAL A 246 6.69 -5.34 2.51
C VAL A 246 6.47 -4.19 1.51
N GLY A 247 6.13 -2.95 1.86
CA GLY A 247 6.01 -1.85 0.88
C GLY A 247 7.17 -0.86 0.94
N ALA A 248 7.56 -0.27 -0.20
CA ALA A 248 8.62 0.73 -0.24
C ALA A 248 8.39 1.82 -1.30
N ALA A 249 8.84 3.04 -1.01
CA ALA A 249 8.84 4.16 -1.93
C ALA A 249 10.03 5.09 -1.66
N TRP A 250 10.71 5.53 -2.72
CA TRP A 250 11.82 6.47 -2.68
C TRP A 250 11.34 7.90 -2.95
N ILE A 251 11.84 8.86 -2.18
CA ILE A 251 11.62 10.29 -2.36
C ILE A 251 12.96 10.91 -2.79
N GLU A 252 13.02 11.47 -4.02
CA GLU A 252 14.22 12.15 -4.54
C GLU A 252 14.60 13.42 -3.77
#